data_AF-A0A820LMP6-F1
#
_entry.id   AF-A0A820LMP6-F1
#
_cell.length_a   1.000
_cell.length_b   1.000
_cell.length_c   1.000
_cell.angle_alpha   90.00
_cell.angle_beta   90.00
_cell.angle_gamma   90.00
#
_symmetry.space_group_name_H-M   'P 1'
#
loop_
_entity.id
_entity.type
_entity.pdbx_description
1 polymer ?
#
loop_
_entity_poly.entity_id
_entity_poly.type
_entity_poly.pdbx_seq_one_letter_code
_entity_poly.pdbx_strand_id
1 'polypeptide(L)'
;MSESSRLSTSERIEIVKWYTMYQKPGKVVRQFQQRYDRTPPPARKNIFNLVRKFDKTKSVEDEPRSGKPRSVSTDENKERIRAAFEESPGTSLRRASLELNLSKSSLQRMMKELELKPYHLQLMHAQSDDDPDRRCEFADIFLKLVAEDSSFPDRIL
;
A
#
# COMPACT_ATOMS: atom_id res chain seq x y z
N MET A 1 -9.62 24.51 -14.50
CA MET A 1 -10.89 23.96 -13.98
C MET A 1 -11.79 23.70 -15.17
N SER A 2 -12.04 22.43 -15.52
CA SER A 2 -12.99 22.02 -16.56
C SER A 2 -13.61 20.72 -16.09
N GLU A 3 -14.74 20.83 -15.39
CA GLU A 3 -15.48 19.70 -14.83
C GLU A 3 -16.50 19.09 -15.80
N SER A 4 -16.61 19.60 -17.04
CA SER A 4 -17.80 19.35 -17.89
C SER A 4 -17.56 18.50 -19.15
N SER A 5 -16.77 17.42 -19.06
CA SER A 5 -16.66 16.43 -20.18
C SER A 5 -16.81 14.97 -19.77
N ARG A 6 -16.75 14.65 -18.47
CA ARG A 6 -16.85 13.27 -17.97
C ARG A 6 -18.34 12.90 -17.78
N LEU A 7 -18.73 11.73 -18.26
CA LEU A 7 -20.04 11.15 -17.97
C LEU A 7 -20.10 10.67 -16.51
N SER A 8 -21.17 11.03 -15.80
CA SER A 8 -21.45 10.54 -14.45
C SER A 8 -21.80 9.05 -14.47
N THR A 9 -21.68 8.36 -13.34
CA THR A 9 -22.05 6.94 -13.23
C THR A 9 -23.51 6.71 -13.63
N SER A 10 -24.42 7.58 -13.17
CA SER A 10 -25.84 7.52 -13.53
C SER A 10 -26.08 7.68 -15.03
N GLU A 11 -25.45 8.68 -15.66
CA GLU A 11 -25.54 8.90 -17.11
C GLU A 11 -25.04 7.68 -17.89
N ARG A 12 -23.96 7.05 -17.45
CA ARG A 12 -23.41 5.85 -18.10
C ARG A 12 -24.35 4.65 -17.95
N ILE A 13 -24.99 4.46 -16.80
CA ILE A 13 -26.00 3.40 -16.59
C ILE A 13 -27.16 3.59 -17.57
N GLU A 14 -27.66 4.81 -17.72
CA GLU A 14 -28.73 5.11 -18.67
C GLU A 14 -28.33 4.85 -20.13
N ILE A 15 -27.11 5.22 -20.50
CA ILE A 15 -26.55 4.93 -21.82
C ILE A 15 -26.54 3.41 -22.08
N VAL A 16 -26.12 2.60 -21.11
CA VAL A 16 -26.13 1.12 -21.24
C VAL A 16 -27.56 0.61 -21.40
N LYS A 17 -28.52 1.07 -20.58
CA LYS A 17 -29.94 0.69 -20.68
C LYS A 17 -30.55 1.04 -22.05
N TRP A 18 -30.28 2.24 -22.56
CA TRP A 18 -30.77 2.64 -23.89
C TRP A 18 -30.10 1.86 -25.00
N TYR A 19 -28.81 1.54 -24.87
CA TYR A 19 -28.12 0.73 -25.86
C TYR A 19 -28.68 -0.69 -25.92
N THR A 20 -29.02 -1.30 -24.78
CA THR A 20 -29.68 -2.61 -24.76
C THR A 20 -31.05 -2.60 -25.46
N MET A 21 -31.79 -1.50 -25.37
CA MET A 21 -33.09 -1.35 -26.01
C MET A 21 -32.99 -1.09 -27.52
N TYR A 22 -32.08 -0.22 -27.93
CA TYR A 22 -32.02 0.27 -29.32
C TYR A 22 -30.98 -0.42 -30.20
N GLN A 23 -29.95 -1.01 -29.60
CA GLN A 23 -28.78 -1.62 -30.24
C GLN A 23 -28.07 -0.72 -31.27
N LYS A 24 -28.35 0.59 -31.26
CA LYS A 24 -27.83 1.57 -32.22
C LYS A 24 -27.34 2.82 -31.48
N PRO A 25 -26.04 3.17 -31.53
CA PRO A 25 -25.49 4.30 -30.78
C PRO A 25 -26.09 5.64 -31.20
N GLY A 26 -26.53 5.80 -32.46
CA GLY A 26 -27.21 7.01 -32.91
C GLY A 26 -28.53 7.29 -32.20
N LYS A 27 -29.31 6.25 -31.86
CA LYS A 27 -30.55 6.40 -31.09
C LYS A 27 -30.25 6.78 -29.64
N VAL A 28 -29.20 6.20 -29.06
CA VAL A 28 -28.74 6.51 -27.70
C VAL A 28 -28.27 7.97 -27.59
N VAL A 29 -27.54 8.49 -28.58
CA VAL A 29 -27.15 9.92 -28.60
C VAL A 29 -28.38 10.83 -28.60
N ARG A 30 -29.37 10.54 -29.47
CA ARG A 30 -30.60 11.34 -29.55
C ARG A 30 -31.37 11.31 -28.22
N GLN A 31 -31.51 10.14 -27.61
CA GLN A 31 -32.16 9.98 -26.32
C GLN A 31 -31.41 10.73 -25.20
N PHE A 32 -30.08 10.65 -25.22
CA PHE A 32 -29.23 11.36 -24.27
C PHE A 32 -29.41 12.88 -24.38
N GLN A 33 -29.44 13.42 -25.61
CA GLN A 33 -29.67 14.85 -25.86
C GLN A 33 -31.08 15.31 -25.45
N GLN A 34 -32.10 14.46 -25.58
CA GLN A 34 -33.46 14.79 -25.14
C GLN A 34 -33.58 14.87 -23.61
N ARG A 35 -32.77 14.08 -22.89
CA ARG A 35 -32.83 13.98 -21.43
C ARG A 35 -31.85 14.92 -20.71
N TYR A 36 -30.73 15.22 -21.34
CA TYR A 36 -29.64 16.00 -20.74
C TYR A 36 -29.22 17.15 -21.64
N ASP A 37 -29.16 18.36 -21.08
CA ASP A 37 -28.66 19.57 -21.75
C ASP A 37 -27.12 19.62 -21.78
N ARG A 38 -26.49 18.56 -22.30
CA ARG A 38 -25.02 18.47 -22.44
C ARG A 38 -24.57 18.69 -23.88
N THR A 39 -23.68 19.66 -24.06
CA THR A 39 -23.02 19.94 -25.33
C THR A 39 -21.49 19.86 -25.19
N PRO A 40 -20.78 19.11 -26.06
CA PRO A 40 -21.33 18.15 -27.02
C PRO A 40 -21.88 16.88 -26.32
N PRO A 41 -22.85 16.17 -26.93
CA PRO A 41 -23.28 14.87 -26.43
C PRO A 41 -22.13 13.84 -26.49
N PRO A 42 -22.22 12.72 -25.75
CA PRO A 42 -21.21 11.68 -25.81
C PRO A 42 -21.06 11.15 -27.24
N ALA A 43 -19.81 11.14 -27.72
CA ALA A 43 -19.50 10.62 -29.05
C ALA A 43 -19.93 9.14 -29.18
N ARG A 44 -20.38 8.74 -30.37
CA ARG A 44 -20.79 7.35 -30.64
C ARG A 44 -19.72 6.32 -30.26
N LYS A 45 -18.44 6.67 -30.46
CA LYS A 45 -17.28 5.87 -30.05
C LYS A 45 -17.23 5.65 -28.53
N ASN A 46 -17.55 6.67 -27.74
CA ASN A 46 -17.54 6.57 -26.28
C ASN A 46 -18.68 5.69 -25.78
N ILE A 47 -19.88 5.81 -26.38
CA ILE A 47 -21.02 4.92 -26.09
C ILE A 47 -20.66 3.46 -26.39
N PHE A 48 -20.08 3.21 -27.57
CA PHE A 48 -19.65 1.86 -27.94
C PHE A 48 -18.59 1.30 -26.99
N ASN A 49 -17.57 2.10 -26.65
CA ASN A 49 -16.53 1.69 -25.70
C ASN A 49 -17.09 1.40 -24.31
N LEU A 50 -18.04 2.22 -23.84
CA LEU A 50 -18.71 2.04 -22.55
C LEU A 50 -19.50 0.72 -22.52
N VAL A 51 -20.29 0.44 -23.56
CA VAL A 51 -21.07 -0.81 -23.65
C VAL A 51 -20.15 -2.01 -23.76
N ARG A 52 -19.12 -1.93 -24.62
CA ARG A 52 -18.13 -3.01 -24.76
C ARG A 52 -17.40 -3.29 -23.45
N LYS A 53 -17.09 -2.26 -22.67
CA LYS A 53 -16.53 -2.41 -21.32
C LYS A 53 -17.54 -3.09 -20.40
N PHE A 54 -18.76 -2.59 -20.36
CA PHE A 54 -19.83 -3.16 -19.54
C PHE A 54 -20.07 -4.65 -19.87
N ASP A 55 -20.08 -5.04 -21.14
CA ASP A 55 -20.26 -6.43 -21.53
C ASP A 55 -19.19 -7.36 -20.96
N LYS A 56 -17.94 -6.85 -20.88
CA LYS A 56 -16.78 -7.58 -20.34
C LYS A 56 -16.72 -7.59 -18.81
N THR A 57 -16.90 -6.43 -18.17
CA THR A 57 -16.64 -6.26 -16.72
C THR A 57 -17.91 -6.24 -15.88
N LYS A 58 -19.09 -6.14 -16.52
CA LYS A 58 -20.41 -5.92 -15.89
C LYS A 58 -20.46 -4.68 -14.99
N SER A 59 -19.51 -3.77 -15.15
CA SER A 59 -19.36 -2.56 -14.34
C SER A 59 -19.29 -1.31 -15.19
N VAL A 60 -19.91 -0.25 -14.68
CA VAL A 60 -19.94 1.09 -15.27
C VAL A 60 -18.90 2.02 -14.61
N GLU A 61 -18.36 1.58 -13.47
CA GLU A 61 -17.35 2.31 -12.70
C GLU A 61 -16.06 2.49 -13.49
N ASP A 62 -15.30 3.53 -13.15
CA ASP A 62 -13.99 3.74 -13.75
C ASP A 62 -13.05 2.58 -13.42
N GLU A 63 -12.31 2.12 -14.44
CA GLU A 63 -11.28 1.11 -14.19
C GLU A 63 -10.12 1.75 -13.44
N PRO A 64 -9.47 0.99 -12.54
CA PRO A 64 -8.26 1.48 -11.88
C PRO A 64 -7.25 1.85 -12.96
N ARG A 65 -6.71 3.06 -12.85
CA ARG A 65 -5.69 3.53 -13.78
C ARG A 65 -4.42 2.72 -13.52
N SER A 66 -3.78 2.23 -14.58
CA SER A 66 -2.50 1.53 -14.50
C SER A 66 -1.37 2.38 -13.88
N GLY A 67 -1.57 3.70 -13.81
CA GLY A 67 -0.60 4.63 -13.23
C GLY A 67 0.70 4.70 -14.03
N LYS A 68 1.68 5.43 -13.51
CA LYS A 68 3.05 5.43 -14.05
C LYS A 68 3.76 4.16 -13.55
N PRO A 69 4.40 3.38 -14.44
CA PRO A 69 5.17 2.22 -14.02
C PRO A 69 6.28 2.62 -13.04
N ARG A 70 6.44 1.84 -11.97
CA ARG A 70 7.51 2.04 -10.99
C ARG A 70 8.80 1.45 -11.57
N SER A 71 9.77 2.27 -11.93
CA SER A 71 11.04 1.80 -12.52
C SER A 71 12.04 1.29 -11.49
N VAL A 72 12.09 1.91 -10.30
CA VAL A 72 13.12 1.63 -9.28
C VAL A 72 12.61 0.75 -8.14
N SER A 73 11.31 0.79 -7.85
CA SER A 73 10.68 0.03 -6.75
C SER A 73 10.26 -1.37 -7.22
N THR A 74 11.20 -2.12 -7.77
CA THR A 74 11.03 -3.54 -8.11
C THR A 74 11.16 -4.42 -6.87
N ASP A 75 10.63 -5.64 -6.93
CA ASP A 75 10.73 -6.59 -5.82
C ASP A 75 12.19 -7.01 -5.57
N GLU A 76 12.99 -7.13 -6.63
CA GLU A 76 14.43 -7.37 -6.53
C GLU A 76 15.16 -6.27 -5.72
N ASN A 77 14.88 -4.99 -5.98
CA ASN A 77 15.50 -3.92 -5.22
C ASN A 77 15.02 -3.89 -3.77
N LYS A 78 13.77 -4.30 -3.51
CA LYS A 78 13.26 -4.45 -2.14
C LYS A 78 13.97 -5.57 -1.38
N GLU A 79 14.23 -6.70 -2.02
CA GLU A 79 14.99 -7.80 -1.44
C GLU A 79 16.43 -7.38 -1.12
N ARG A 80 17.10 -6.67 -2.04
CA ARG A 80 18.44 -6.13 -1.80
C ARG A 80 18.49 -5.17 -0.61
N ILE A 81 17.49 -4.30 -0.47
CA ILE A 81 17.36 -3.41 0.69
C ILE A 81 17.18 -4.23 1.97
N ARG A 82 16.29 -5.23 1.97
CA ARG A 82 16.04 -6.07 3.15
C ARG A 82 17.32 -6.77 3.59
N ALA A 83 18.03 -7.43 2.67
CA ALA A 83 19.27 -8.14 2.96
C ALA A 83 20.34 -7.20 3.55
N ALA A 84 20.51 -6.01 2.97
CA ALA A 84 21.51 -5.03 3.44
C ALA A 84 21.24 -4.56 4.89
N PHE A 85 19.97 -4.32 5.25
CA PHE A 85 19.61 -3.89 6.61
C PHE A 85 19.50 -5.03 7.60
N GLU A 86 19.34 -6.28 7.15
CA GLU A 86 19.41 -7.47 7.98
C GLU A 86 20.86 -7.81 8.35
N GLU A 87 21.79 -7.69 7.40
CA GLU A 87 23.23 -7.85 7.64
C GLU A 87 23.81 -6.72 8.51
N SER A 88 23.37 -5.47 8.29
CA SER A 88 23.89 -4.30 8.99
C SER A 88 22.79 -3.29 9.33
N PRO A 89 22.06 -3.48 10.44
CA PRO A 89 20.93 -2.61 10.81
C PRO A 89 21.35 -1.17 11.14
N GLY A 90 22.61 -0.96 11.53
CA GLY A 90 23.18 0.35 11.83
C GLY A 90 23.57 1.19 10.61
N THR A 91 23.40 0.68 9.38
CA THR A 91 23.83 1.38 8.17
C THR A 91 22.98 2.62 7.93
N SER A 92 23.64 3.78 7.82
CA SER A 92 22.92 5.04 7.53
C SER A 92 22.28 5.00 6.13
N LEU A 93 21.14 5.67 5.98
CA LEU A 93 20.47 5.85 4.67
C LEU A 93 21.41 6.37 3.57
N ARG A 94 22.37 7.22 3.93
CA ARG A 94 23.36 7.77 2.98
C ARG A 94 24.33 6.69 2.48
N ARG A 95 24.83 5.83 3.37
CA ARG A 95 25.71 4.72 3.00
C ARG A 95 24.97 3.67 2.20
N ALA A 96 23.81 3.22 2.69
CA ALA A 96 22.97 2.25 1.98
C ALA A 96 22.56 2.74 0.57
N SER A 97 22.29 4.04 0.41
CA SER A 97 22.01 4.66 -0.90
C SER A 97 23.18 4.54 -1.88
N LEU A 98 24.42 4.69 -1.40
CA LEU A 98 25.62 4.53 -2.23
C LEU A 98 25.89 3.06 -2.55
N GLU A 99 25.79 2.18 -1.56
CA GLU A 99 26.04 0.74 -1.70
C GLU A 99 25.04 0.07 -2.65
N LEU A 100 23.76 0.41 -2.52
CA LEU A 100 22.68 -0.16 -3.35
C LEU A 100 22.49 0.58 -4.68
N ASN A 101 23.24 1.67 -4.90
CA ASN A 101 23.10 2.57 -6.06
C ASN A 101 21.66 3.06 -6.27
N LEU A 102 20.99 3.42 -5.18
CA LEU A 102 19.61 3.91 -5.16
C LEU A 102 19.57 5.35 -4.67
N SER A 103 18.68 6.18 -5.20
CA SER A 103 18.47 7.51 -4.60
C SER A 103 17.92 7.38 -3.19
N LYS A 104 18.34 8.27 -2.28
CA LYS A 104 17.86 8.29 -0.88
C LYS A 104 16.34 8.32 -0.77
N SER A 105 15.67 9.07 -1.64
CA SER A 105 14.20 9.18 -1.67
C SER A 105 13.52 7.87 -2.06
N SER A 106 14.07 7.15 -3.05
CA SER A 106 13.54 5.85 -3.47
C SER A 106 13.78 4.79 -2.39
N LEU A 107 14.97 4.80 -1.79
CA LEU A 107 15.34 3.90 -0.71
C LEU A 107 14.45 4.13 0.52
N GLN A 108 14.25 5.37 0.95
CA GLN A 108 13.37 5.71 2.08
C GLN A 108 11.91 5.28 1.83
N ARG A 109 11.41 5.48 0.60
CA ARG A 109 10.07 5.01 0.22
C ARG A 109 9.97 3.49 0.30
N MET A 110 10.94 2.77 -0.24
CA MET A 110 10.95 1.30 -0.21
C MET A 110 11.09 0.75 1.21
N MET A 111 11.92 1.37 2.05
CA MET A 111 12.01 1.02 3.47
C MET A 111 10.67 1.16 4.18
N LYS A 112 9.90 2.22 3.88
CA LYS A 112 8.56 2.40 4.43
C LYS A 112 7.58 1.33 3.93
N GLU A 113 7.66 0.95 2.65
CA GLU A 113 6.85 -0.14 2.08
C GLU A 113 7.22 -1.52 2.66
N LEU A 114 8.47 -1.69 3.11
CA LEU A 114 8.98 -2.89 3.78
C LEU A 114 8.79 -2.88 5.31
N GLU A 115 8.19 -1.81 5.85
CA GLU A 115 8.01 -1.61 7.29
C GLU A 115 9.32 -1.65 8.11
N LEU A 116 10.45 -1.36 7.46
CA LEU A 116 11.75 -1.26 8.13
C LEU A 116 11.76 -0.03 9.05
N LYS A 117 11.99 -0.27 10.34
CA LYS A 117 12.09 0.78 11.35
C LYS A 117 13.53 1.23 11.52
N PRO A 118 13.77 2.51 11.86
CA PRO A 118 15.10 2.96 12.25
C PRO A 118 15.66 2.10 13.38
N TYR A 119 16.92 1.71 13.26
CA TYR A 119 17.62 1.01 14.33
C TYR A 119 17.97 2.00 15.44
N HIS A 120 17.45 1.77 16.65
CA HIS A 120 17.73 2.56 17.83
C HIS A 120 18.71 1.79 18.73
N LEU A 121 19.96 2.22 18.76
CA LEU A 121 20.95 1.71 19.70
C LEU A 121 20.53 2.05 21.14
N GLN A 122 20.26 1.02 21.95
CA GLN A 122 20.09 1.17 23.39
C GLN A 122 21.44 0.94 24.06
N LEU A 123 21.93 1.95 24.78
CA LEU A 123 23.08 1.80 25.69
C LEU A 123 22.63 0.98 26.89
N MET A 124 23.09 -0.27 26.97
CA MET A 124 22.89 -1.13 28.13
C MET A 124 24.13 -1.10 29.04
N HIS A 125 23.96 -1.52 30.29
CA HIS A 125 25.08 -1.72 31.20
C HIS A 125 26.08 -2.73 30.63
N ALA A 126 27.37 -2.51 30.89
CA ALA A 126 28.40 -3.48 30.53
C ALA A 126 28.11 -4.80 31.27
N GLN A 127 28.06 -5.89 30.52
CA GLN A 127 27.91 -7.24 31.06
C GLN A 127 29.27 -7.95 30.95
N SER A 128 29.61 -8.69 32.00
CA SER A 128 30.70 -9.66 32.02
C SER A 128 30.27 -10.99 31.38
N ASP A 129 31.22 -11.83 31.00
CA ASP A 129 30.95 -13.14 30.38
C ASP A 129 30.15 -14.08 31.30
N ASP A 130 30.24 -13.88 32.63
CA ASP A 130 29.58 -14.67 33.67
C ASP A 130 28.13 -14.18 33.97
N ASP A 131 27.78 -12.97 33.53
CA ASP A 131 26.49 -12.35 33.86
C ASP A 131 25.27 -13.08 33.27
N PRO A 132 25.29 -13.62 32.04
CA PRO A 132 24.14 -14.35 31.49
C PRO A 132 23.72 -15.51 32.38
N ASP A 133 24.68 -16.33 32.82
CA ASP A 133 24.42 -17.51 33.64
C ASP A 133 23.87 -17.13 35.02
N ARG A 134 24.51 -16.16 35.70
CA ARG A 134 24.04 -15.66 37.00
C ARG A 134 22.64 -15.05 36.94
N ARG A 135 22.31 -14.37 35.84
CA ARG A 135 20.98 -13.79 35.64
C ARG A 135 19.92 -14.87 35.43
N CYS A 136 20.24 -15.93 34.71
CA CYS A 136 19.36 -17.09 34.56
C CYS A 136 19.15 -17.82 35.89
N GLU A 137 20.23 -18.09 36.64
CA GLU A 137 20.14 -18.71 37.96
C GLU A 137 19.28 -17.89 38.93
N PHE A 138 19.49 -16.57 38.97
CA PHE A 138 18.65 -15.68 39.75
C PHE A 138 17.18 -15.76 39.34
N ALA A 139 16.88 -15.74 38.04
CA ALA A 139 15.52 -15.82 37.54
C ALA A 139 14.85 -17.15 37.93
N ASP A 140 15.56 -18.28 37.85
CA ASP A 140 15.05 -19.59 38.25
C ASP A 140 14.78 -19.66 39.76
N ILE A 141 15.69 -19.11 40.58
CA ILE A 141 15.51 -19.03 42.03
C ILE A 141 14.31 -18.15 42.35
N PHE A 142 14.21 -16.98 41.72
CA PHE A 142 13.12 -16.04 41.93
C PHE A 142 11.76 -16.68 41.56
N LEU A 143 11.69 -17.39 40.43
CA LEU A 143 10.47 -18.09 40.01
C LEU A 143 10.04 -19.18 41.00
N LYS A 144 10.99 -19.93 41.59
CA LYS A 144 10.68 -20.92 42.64
C LYS A 144 10.14 -20.26 43.90
N LEU A 145 10.75 -19.16 44.34
CA LEU A 145 10.31 -18.42 45.53
C LEU A 145 8.91 -17.81 45.34
N VAL A 146 8.60 -17.32 44.14
CA VAL A 146 7.25 -16.83 43.80
C VAL A 146 6.22 -17.97 43.74
N ALA A 147 6.64 -19.17 43.32
CA ALA A 147 5.75 -20.34 43.30
C ALA A 147 5.42 -20.84 44.71
N GLU A 148 6.35 -20.70 45.66
CA GLU A 148 6.15 -21.04 47.08
C GLU A 148 5.35 -19.97 47.83
N ASP A 149 5.65 -18.68 47.59
CA ASP A 149 4.98 -17.54 48.21
C ASP A 149 4.64 -16.49 47.14
N SER A 150 3.36 -16.39 46.79
CA SER A 150 2.88 -15.44 45.79
C SER A 150 3.07 -13.97 46.20
N SER A 151 3.27 -13.68 47.50
CA SER A 151 3.52 -12.33 48.02
C SER A 151 5.01 -11.95 48.07
N PHE A 152 5.90 -12.86 47.65
CA PHE A 152 7.35 -12.65 47.68
C PHE A 152 7.84 -11.40 46.90
N PRO A 153 7.31 -11.07 45.70
CA PRO A 153 7.77 -9.89 44.96
C PRO A 153 7.58 -8.57 45.72
N ASP A 154 6.51 -8.45 46.50
CA ASP A 154 6.14 -7.24 47.24
C ASP A 154 7.09 -6.95 48.42
N ARG A 155 7.98 -7.90 48.78
CA ARG A 155 9.00 -7.72 49.82
C ARG A 155 10.33 -7.20 49.28
N ILE A 156 10.53 -7.26 47.96
CA ILE A 156 11.81 -6.95 47.30
C ILE A 156 11.71 -5.68 46.46
N LEU A 157 10.55 -5.44 45.84
CA LEU A 157 10.23 -4.23 45.08
C LEU A 157 9.66 -3.13 45.98
#